data_AF-A0A0H3JZU5-F1
#
_entry.id   AF-A0A0H3JZU5-F1
#
_cell.length_a   1.000
_cell.length_b   1.000
_cell.length_c   1.000
_cell.angle_alpha   90.00
_cell.angle_beta   90.00
_cell.angle_gamma   90.00
#
_symmetry.space_group_name_H-M   'P 1'
#
loop_
_entity.id
_entity.type
_entity.pdbx_description
1 polymer ?
#
loop_
_entity_poly.entity_id
_entity_poly.type
_entity_poly.pdbx_seq_one_letter_code
_entity_poly.pdbx_strand_id
1 'polypeptide(L)'
;MPSPTTVPVATAGRLAEPYIDPAAQVHAIASIIGDVRIAAGVRVAAGVSIRADEGAPFQVGKESILQEGAVIHGLEYGRVLGDDQADYSVWIGQRVAITHKALIHGPAYLGDDCFVGFRSTVFNARVGAGSVIMMHALVQDVEIPPGRYVPSGAIITTQQQADRLPEVRPEDREFARHIIGSPPVIVRSTPAATADFHSTPTPSPLRPSSSEATTVSAYNGQGRLSSEVITQVRSLLNQGYRIGTEHADKRRFRTSSWQPCAPIQSTNERQVLSELENCLSEHEGEYVRLLGIDTNTRSRVFEALIQRPDGSVPESLGSQPVAVASGGGRQSSYASVSGNLSAEVVNKVRNLLAQGYRIGTEHADKRRFRTSSWQSCAPIQSSNERQVLAELENCLSEHEGEYVRLLGIDTASRSRVFEALIQDPQGPVGSAKAAAAPVSSATPSSHSYTSNGSSSSDVAGQVRGLLAQGYRISAEVADKRRFQTSSWQSLPALSGRSEATVLPALESILQEHKGKYVRLIGIDPAARRRVAELLIQKP
;
A
#
# COMPACT_ATOMS: atom_id res chain seq x y z
N MET A 1 -8.98 -44.80 15.29
CA MET A 1 -8.08 -43.80 14.68
C MET A 1 -6.87 -43.67 15.59
N PRO A 2 -5.62 -43.75 15.09
CA PRO A 2 -4.46 -43.64 15.96
C PRO A 2 -4.31 -42.20 16.44
N SER A 3 -3.98 -42.05 17.73
CA SER A 3 -3.68 -40.78 18.38
C SER A 3 -2.50 -40.10 17.70
N PRO A 4 -2.51 -38.75 17.54
CA PRO A 4 -1.42 -38.05 16.89
C PRO A 4 -0.13 -38.17 17.70
N THR A 5 0.88 -38.74 17.06
CA THR A 5 2.26 -38.86 17.55
C THR A 5 2.83 -37.46 17.78
N THR A 6 3.06 -37.09 19.04
CA THR A 6 3.84 -35.90 19.40
C THR A 6 5.31 -36.14 19.03
N VAL A 7 5.79 -35.40 18.04
CA VAL A 7 7.22 -35.28 17.73
C VAL A 7 7.85 -34.45 18.85
N PRO A 8 8.92 -34.89 19.53
CA PRO A 8 9.53 -34.12 20.60
C PRO A 8 10.28 -32.94 20.01
N VAL A 9 9.78 -31.72 20.22
CA VAL A 9 10.58 -30.50 20.06
C VAL A 9 11.55 -30.47 21.24
N ALA A 10 12.80 -30.80 20.97
CA ALA A 10 13.88 -30.76 21.93
C ALA A 10 14.34 -29.32 22.14
N THR A 11 13.72 -28.62 23.10
CA THR A 11 14.32 -27.70 24.09
C THR A 11 13.20 -26.90 24.76
N ALA A 12 12.81 -27.26 25.98
CA ALA A 12 12.12 -26.30 26.85
C ALA A 12 12.41 -26.66 28.31
N GLY A 13 13.40 -25.98 28.89
CA GLY A 13 13.27 -25.62 30.30
C GLY A 13 11.94 -24.87 30.47
N ARG A 14 11.34 -24.95 31.67
CA ARG A 14 10.09 -24.25 32.00
C ARG A 14 10.16 -22.82 31.46
N LEU A 15 9.27 -22.47 30.51
CA LEU A 15 9.17 -21.11 29.99
C LEU A 15 8.98 -20.16 31.19
N ALA A 16 9.69 -19.03 31.16
CA ALA A 16 9.51 -18.00 32.17
C ALA A 16 8.04 -17.54 32.21
N GLU A 17 7.58 -17.13 33.39
CA GLU A 17 6.21 -16.63 33.56
C GLU A 17 6.16 -15.12 33.25
N PRO A 18 5.07 -14.63 32.63
CA PRO A 18 4.90 -13.20 32.38
C PRO A 18 4.91 -12.39 33.67
N TYR A 19 5.57 -11.25 33.64
CA TYR A 19 5.42 -10.22 34.67
C TYR A 19 4.39 -9.19 34.21
N ILE A 20 3.28 -9.06 34.94
CA ILE A 20 2.21 -8.10 34.66
C ILE A 20 2.08 -7.17 35.86
N ASP A 21 2.34 -5.87 35.64
CA ASP A 21 2.17 -4.85 36.66
C ASP A 21 0.70 -4.82 37.16
N PRO A 22 0.44 -4.68 38.47
CA PRO A 22 -0.93 -4.65 39.02
C PRO A 22 -1.83 -3.54 38.47
N ALA A 23 -1.26 -2.46 37.95
CA ALA A 23 -2.01 -1.37 37.33
C ALA A 23 -2.32 -1.62 35.85
N ALA A 24 -1.81 -2.69 35.23
CA ALA A 24 -2.16 -3.09 33.88
C ALA A 24 -3.55 -3.76 33.85
N GLN A 25 -4.28 -3.55 32.77
CA GLN A 25 -5.59 -4.16 32.52
C GLN A 25 -5.44 -5.16 31.40
N VAL A 26 -5.57 -6.45 31.71
CA VAL A 26 -5.50 -7.53 30.73
C VAL A 26 -6.85 -8.20 30.62
N HIS A 27 -7.41 -8.24 29.41
CA HIS A 27 -8.67 -8.91 29.16
C HIS A 27 -8.53 -10.43 29.37
N ALA A 28 -9.56 -11.07 29.94
CA ALA A 28 -9.52 -12.49 30.35
C ALA A 28 -9.23 -13.49 29.22
N ILE A 29 -9.45 -13.10 27.96
CA ILE A 29 -9.19 -13.93 26.77
C ILE A 29 -8.00 -13.45 25.93
N ALA A 30 -7.15 -12.59 26.49
CA ALA A 30 -5.82 -12.37 25.95
C ALA A 30 -4.90 -13.54 26.31
N SER A 31 -3.98 -13.91 25.42
CA SER A 31 -2.99 -14.95 25.67
C SER A 31 -1.62 -14.31 25.83
N ILE A 32 -0.98 -14.51 26.98
CA ILE A 32 0.36 -13.99 27.29
C ILE A 32 1.21 -15.15 27.81
N ILE A 33 2.30 -15.47 27.10
CA ILE A 33 3.13 -16.66 27.36
C ILE A 33 4.61 -16.28 27.29
N GLY A 34 5.43 -16.80 28.21
CA GLY A 34 6.88 -16.62 28.21
C GLY A 34 7.36 -15.40 29.01
N ASP A 35 8.64 -15.02 28.83
CA ASP A 35 9.24 -13.83 29.45
C ASP A 35 8.71 -12.55 28.78
N VAL A 36 7.51 -12.15 29.21
CA VAL A 36 6.82 -10.93 28.78
C VAL A 36 6.68 -10.01 29.98
N ARG A 37 7.15 -8.78 29.84
CA ARG A 37 7.08 -7.74 30.88
C ARG A 37 6.08 -6.67 30.47
N ILE A 38 4.97 -6.59 31.19
CA ILE A 38 3.90 -5.62 30.97
C ILE A 38 3.93 -4.58 32.08
N ALA A 39 4.20 -3.33 31.72
CA ALA A 39 4.33 -2.23 32.67
C ALA A 39 2.96 -1.64 33.11
N ALA A 40 3.01 -0.77 34.13
CA ALA A 40 1.84 -0.09 34.69
C ALA A 40 0.98 0.62 33.63
N GLY A 41 -0.34 0.52 33.77
CA GLY A 41 -1.31 1.22 32.94
C GLY A 41 -1.45 0.67 31.51
N VAL A 42 -0.74 -0.41 31.16
CA VAL A 42 -0.93 -1.08 29.87
C VAL A 42 -2.33 -1.67 29.79
N ARG A 43 -2.97 -1.53 28.62
CA ARG A 43 -4.29 -2.12 28.34
C ARG A 43 -4.16 -3.16 27.23
N VAL A 44 -4.50 -4.41 27.54
CA VAL A 44 -4.47 -5.53 26.59
C VAL A 44 -5.90 -5.99 26.34
N ALA A 45 -6.38 -5.78 25.11
CA ALA A 45 -7.75 -6.10 24.71
C ALA A 45 -7.97 -7.60 24.44
N ALA A 46 -9.23 -7.95 24.19
CA ALA A 46 -9.64 -9.32 23.90
C ALA A 46 -8.95 -9.89 22.64
N GLY A 47 -8.53 -11.16 22.70
CA GLY A 47 -7.94 -11.85 21.56
C GLY A 47 -6.55 -11.37 21.14
N VAL A 48 -5.90 -10.52 21.94
CA VAL A 48 -4.46 -10.23 21.78
C VAL A 48 -3.66 -11.47 22.14
N SER A 49 -2.65 -11.78 21.33
CA SER A 49 -1.71 -12.90 21.57
C SER A 49 -0.29 -12.36 21.69
N ILE A 50 0.34 -12.58 22.83
CA ILE A 50 1.72 -12.19 23.13
C ILE A 50 2.48 -13.45 23.54
N ARG A 51 3.38 -13.92 22.68
CA ARG A 51 4.07 -15.20 22.88
C ARG A 51 5.57 -15.02 22.76
N ALA A 52 6.25 -15.04 23.90
CA ALA A 52 7.72 -15.08 24.02
C ALA A 52 8.20 -16.51 24.26
N ASP A 53 7.75 -17.44 23.42
CA ASP A 53 8.08 -18.87 23.49
C ASP A 53 9.23 -19.28 22.57
N GLU A 54 9.51 -18.49 21.52
CA GLU A 54 10.69 -18.63 20.64
C GLU A 54 11.70 -17.50 20.90
N GLY A 55 11.42 -16.30 20.40
CA GLY A 55 12.15 -15.09 20.76
C GLY A 55 11.73 -14.57 22.13
N ALA A 56 12.69 -14.30 23.01
CA ALA A 56 12.47 -13.73 24.34
C ALA A 56 13.69 -12.87 24.77
N PRO A 57 13.54 -11.92 25.70
CA PRO A 57 12.30 -11.45 26.34
C PRO A 57 11.53 -10.42 25.50
N PHE A 58 10.27 -10.15 25.88
CA PHE A 58 9.45 -9.05 25.36
C PHE A 58 9.16 -7.99 26.43
N GLN A 59 9.16 -6.72 26.04
CA GLN A 59 8.81 -5.58 26.90
C GLN A 59 7.62 -4.80 26.31
N VAL A 60 6.66 -4.44 27.16
CA VAL A 60 5.57 -3.50 26.86
C VAL A 60 5.56 -2.36 27.87
N GLY A 61 5.95 -1.17 27.40
CA GLY A 61 6.10 0.03 28.22
C GLY A 61 4.78 0.62 28.73
N LYS A 62 4.91 1.52 29.70
CA LYS A 62 3.79 2.09 30.47
C LYS A 62 2.74 2.74 29.57
N GLU A 63 1.47 2.61 29.96
CA GLU A 63 0.31 3.24 29.30
C GLU A 63 0.12 2.86 27.81
N SER A 64 0.83 1.84 27.33
CA SER A 64 0.65 1.32 25.97
C SER A 64 -0.67 0.55 25.83
N ILE A 65 -1.22 0.54 24.63
CA ILE A 65 -2.54 -0.03 24.33
C ILE A 65 -2.38 -1.06 23.23
N LEU A 66 -2.82 -2.28 23.49
CA LEU A 66 -2.83 -3.40 22.54
C LEU A 66 -4.29 -3.76 22.27
N GLN A 67 -4.76 -3.48 21.05
CA GLN A 67 -6.14 -3.68 20.64
C GLN A 67 -6.40 -5.06 20.02
N GLU A 68 -7.67 -5.39 19.85
CA GLU A 68 -8.17 -6.74 19.55
C GLU A 68 -7.49 -7.38 18.35
N GLY A 69 -7.10 -8.64 18.55
CA GLY A 69 -6.47 -9.46 17.52
C GLY A 69 -5.04 -9.06 17.15
N ALA A 70 -4.42 -8.10 17.86
CA ALA A 70 -2.99 -7.85 17.71
C ALA A 70 -2.18 -9.10 18.10
N VAL A 71 -1.11 -9.36 17.35
CA VAL A 71 -0.21 -10.49 17.57
C VAL A 71 1.19 -9.96 17.78
N ILE A 72 1.83 -10.41 18.86
CA ILE A 72 3.21 -10.12 19.19
C ILE A 72 3.95 -11.44 19.36
N HIS A 73 4.95 -11.66 18.50
CA HIS A 73 5.77 -12.85 18.46
C HIS A 73 7.20 -12.47 18.10
N GLY A 74 8.13 -13.44 18.05
CA GLY A 74 9.53 -13.13 17.78
C GLY A 74 10.31 -14.36 17.38
N LEU A 75 11.25 -14.16 16.45
CA LEU A 75 12.18 -15.22 16.05
C LEU A 75 13.10 -15.60 17.21
N GLU A 76 13.50 -16.87 17.26
CA GLU A 76 14.48 -17.40 18.22
C GLU A 76 15.77 -16.58 18.23
N TYR A 77 16.23 -16.16 17.05
CA TYR A 77 17.44 -15.36 16.83
C TYR A 77 17.10 -13.89 16.49
N GLY A 78 18.09 -13.01 16.69
CA GLY A 78 17.95 -11.57 16.48
C GLY A 78 17.37 -10.89 17.70
N ARG A 79 18.01 -9.80 18.14
CA ARG A 79 17.60 -9.00 19.29
C ARG A 79 17.73 -7.53 18.95
N VAL A 80 16.96 -6.71 19.64
CA VAL A 80 17.08 -5.26 19.68
C VAL A 80 17.53 -4.83 21.06
N LEU A 81 18.32 -3.76 21.11
CA LEU A 81 18.68 -3.14 22.38
C LEU A 81 17.51 -2.30 22.89
N GLY A 82 17.03 -2.63 24.09
CA GLY A 82 16.03 -1.86 24.83
C GLY A 82 16.62 -0.56 25.39
N ASP A 83 15.76 0.33 25.89
CA ASP A 83 16.23 1.61 26.46
C ASP A 83 17.00 1.40 27.78
N ASP A 84 16.75 0.27 28.46
CA ASP A 84 17.49 -0.21 29.62
C ASP A 84 18.85 -0.86 29.27
N GLN A 85 19.25 -0.82 27.99
CA GLN A 85 20.48 -1.41 27.47
C GLN A 85 20.55 -2.95 27.59
N ALA A 86 19.42 -3.63 27.71
CA ALA A 86 19.34 -5.09 27.64
C ALA A 86 18.81 -5.57 26.28
N ASP A 87 19.07 -6.83 25.95
CA ASP A 87 18.61 -7.46 24.71
C ASP A 87 17.15 -7.92 24.82
N TYR A 88 16.35 -7.58 23.81
CA TYR A 88 14.95 -7.99 23.69
C TYR A 88 14.68 -8.57 22.30
N SER A 89 13.77 -9.53 22.21
CA SER A 89 13.22 -9.91 20.90
C SER A 89 12.19 -8.88 20.43
N VAL A 90 11.36 -8.37 21.35
CA VAL A 90 10.43 -7.27 21.06
C VAL A 90 10.51 -6.23 22.17
N TRP A 91 10.81 -4.99 21.79
CA TRP A 91 10.73 -3.82 22.67
C TRP A 91 9.59 -2.90 22.20
N ILE A 92 8.59 -2.72 23.05
CA ILE A 92 7.53 -1.73 22.86
C ILE A 92 7.68 -0.68 23.94
N GLY A 93 7.92 0.58 23.54
CA GLY A 93 8.06 1.72 24.44
C GLY A 93 6.79 2.10 25.18
N GLN A 94 6.80 3.29 25.77
CA GLN A 94 5.69 3.85 26.54
C GLN A 94 4.68 4.56 25.62
N ARG A 95 3.40 4.55 26.01
CA ARG A 95 2.30 5.22 25.30
C ARG A 95 2.22 4.82 23.82
N VAL A 96 2.61 3.58 23.50
CA VAL A 96 2.53 3.02 22.16
C VAL A 96 1.14 2.45 21.92
N ALA A 97 0.56 2.73 20.77
CA ALA A 97 -0.73 2.19 20.35
C ALA A 97 -0.53 1.10 19.28
N ILE A 98 -0.73 -0.16 19.65
CA ILE A 98 -0.76 -1.29 18.73
C ILE A 98 -2.24 -1.59 18.45
N THR A 99 -2.71 -1.18 17.28
CA THR A 99 -4.15 -1.20 16.97
C THR A 99 -4.63 -2.51 16.36
N HIS A 100 -5.94 -2.63 16.12
CA HIS A 100 -6.60 -3.88 15.75
C HIS A 100 -5.86 -4.67 14.67
N LYS A 101 -5.58 -5.95 14.97
CA LYS A 101 -4.94 -6.92 14.05
C LYS A 101 -3.54 -6.54 13.56
N ALA A 102 -2.84 -5.62 14.23
CA ALA A 102 -1.44 -5.37 13.94
C ALA A 102 -0.56 -6.57 14.31
N LEU A 103 0.53 -6.77 13.57
CA LEU A 103 1.54 -7.80 13.83
C LEU A 103 2.86 -7.13 14.18
N ILE A 104 3.35 -7.37 15.40
CA ILE A 104 4.71 -6.98 15.80
C ILE A 104 5.53 -8.25 15.92
N HIS A 105 6.58 -8.38 15.11
CA HIS A 105 7.39 -9.59 15.06
C HIS A 105 8.86 -9.28 15.32
N GLY A 106 9.43 -9.87 16.37
CA GLY A 106 10.83 -9.73 16.75
C GLY A 106 11.81 -10.25 15.68
N PRO A 107 13.01 -9.65 15.51
CA PRO A 107 13.54 -8.54 16.31
C PRO A 107 12.89 -7.19 15.98
N ALA A 108 12.24 -6.55 16.95
CA ALA A 108 11.48 -5.32 16.71
C ALA A 108 11.59 -4.33 17.87
N TYR A 109 11.85 -3.07 17.55
CA TYR A 109 11.83 -1.96 18.49
C TYR A 109 10.80 -0.92 18.06
N LEU A 110 9.88 -0.56 18.95
CA LEU A 110 8.99 0.59 18.82
C LEU A 110 9.32 1.59 19.93
N GLY A 111 9.73 2.80 19.55
CA GLY A 111 9.98 3.86 20.52
C GLY A 111 8.69 4.41 21.14
N ASP A 112 8.85 5.23 22.17
CA ASP A 112 7.75 5.89 22.87
C ASP A 112 6.79 6.64 21.92
N ASP A 113 5.52 6.73 22.28
CA ASP A 113 4.49 7.49 21.57
C ASP A 113 4.25 7.08 20.10
N CYS A 114 4.68 5.88 19.70
CA CYS A 114 4.39 5.34 18.37
C CYS A 114 2.93 4.93 18.21
N PHE A 115 2.40 5.11 17.01
CA PHE A 115 1.10 4.57 16.60
C PHE A 115 1.29 3.54 15.49
N VAL A 116 0.78 2.32 15.67
CA VAL A 116 0.78 1.25 14.66
C VAL A 116 -0.67 0.96 14.26
N GLY A 117 -1.03 1.41 13.07
CA GLY A 117 -2.38 1.38 12.51
C GLY A 117 -2.88 -0.02 12.14
N PHE A 118 -4.18 -0.12 11.89
CA PHE A 118 -4.89 -1.38 11.74
C PHE A 118 -4.21 -2.30 10.73
N ARG A 119 -4.06 -3.59 11.08
CA ARG A 119 -3.50 -4.62 10.20
C ARG A 119 -2.14 -4.23 9.59
N SER A 120 -1.34 -3.45 10.31
CA SER A 120 0.02 -3.14 9.90
C SER A 120 1.01 -4.10 10.54
N THR A 121 2.13 -4.33 9.86
CA THR A 121 3.16 -5.25 10.30
C THR A 121 4.47 -4.51 10.52
N VAL A 122 5.12 -4.77 11.65
CA VAL A 122 6.51 -4.36 11.94
C VAL A 122 7.32 -5.62 12.21
N PHE A 123 8.32 -5.89 11.39
CA PHE A 123 9.15 -7.10 11.49
C PHE A 123 10.61 -6.82 11.18
N ASN A 124 11.55 -7.31 11.99
CA ASN A 124 12.99 -7.06 11.79
C ASN A 124 13.31 -5.57 11.58
N ALA A 125 12.75 -4.71 12.44
CA ALA A 125 12.73 -3.26 12.23
C ALA A 125 12.78 -2.46 13.53
N ARG A 126 13.34 -1.25 13.44
CA ARG A 126 13.34 -0.26 14.52
C ARG A 126 12.50 0.95 14.08
N VAL A 127 11.49 1.30 14.88
CA VAL A 127 10.63 2.46 14.64
C VAL A 127 10.90 3.49 15.72
N GLY A 128 11.44 4.64 15.33
CA GLY A 128 11.79 5.73 16.24
C GLY A 128 10.55 6.35 16.89
N ALA A 129 10.75 6.91 18.09
CA ALA A 129 9.68 7.48 18.92
C ALA A 129 8.81 8.50 18.18
N GLY A 130 7.51 8.52 18.51
CA GLY A 130 6.54 9.46 17.98
C GLY A 130 6.18 9.25 16.50
N SER A 131 6.57 8.12 15.91
CA SER A 131 6.23 7.78 14.52
C SER A 131 4.78 7.30 14.40
N VAL A 132 4.16 7.59 13.27
CA VAL A 132 2.77 7.23 12.98
C VAL A 132 2.75 6.31 11.76
N ILE A 133 2.53 5.02 12.01
CA ILE A 133 2.34 4.01 10.98
C ILE A 133 0.85 3.86 10.74
N MET A 134 0.40 4.20 9.54
CA MET A 134 -1.01 4.13 9.17
C MET A 134 -1.41 2.72 8.72
N MET A 135 -2.68 2.54 8.39
CA MET A 135 -3.31 1.22 8.22
C MET A 135 -2.72 0.42 7.07
N HIS A 136 -2.68 -0.90 7.22
CA HIS A 136 -2.26 -1.85 6.18
C HIS A 136 -0.82 -1.62 5.69
N ALA A 137 0.04 -1.01 6.50
CA ALA A 137 1.43 -0.80 6.14
C ALA A 137 2.29 -2.02 6.51
N LEU A 138 3.34 -2.27 5.74
CA LEU A 138 4.41 -3.21 6.05
C LEU A 138 5.69 -2.43 6.28
N VAL A 139 6.29 -2.59 7.46
CA VAL A 139 7.62 -2.06 7.82
C VAL A 139 8.51 -3.25 8.13
N GLN A 140 9.52 -3.47 7.29
CA GLN A 140 10.38 -4.63 7.40
C GLN A 140 11.82 -4.34 7.02
N ASP A 141 12.79 -4.91 7.74
CA ASP A 141 14.23 -4.84 7.39
C ASP A 141 14.78 -3.40 7.32
N VAL A 142 14.23 -2.48 8.14
CA VAL A 142 14.54 -1.05 8.12
C VAL A 142 14.56 -0.43 9.52
N GLU A 143 15.23 0.72 9.62
CA GLU A 143 15.11 1.65 10.73
C GLU A 143 14.35 2.91 10.28
N ILE A 144 13.16 3.13 10.84
CA ILE A 144 12.39 4.35 10.66
C ILE A 144 12.88 5.38 11.69
N PRO A 145 13.36 6.57 11.26
CA PRO A 145 13.76 7.63 12.18
C PRO A 145 12.59 8.09 13.08
N PRO A 146 12.87 8.75 14.22
CA PRO A 146 11.82 9.32 15.06
C PRO A 146 10.92 10.31 14.32
N GLY A 147 9.63 10.34 14.71
CA GLY A 147 8.66 11.31 14.21
C GLY A 147 8.34 11.18 12.72
N ARG A 148 8.43 9.98 12.14
CA ARG A 148 8.11 9.74 10.72
C ARG A 148 6.71 9.17 10.52
N TYR A 149 6.08 9.57 9.42
CA TYR A 149 4.75 9.15 9.03
C TYR A 149 4.83 8.12 7.90
N VAL A 150 4.27 6.93 8.12
CA VAL A 150 4.13 5.89 7.10
C VAL A 150 2.68 5.88 6.60
N PRO A 151 2.44 6.19 5.31
CA PRO A 151 1.09 6.22 4.75
C PRO A 151 0.41 4.84 4.74
N SER A 152 -0.92 4.84 4.68
CA SER A 152 -1.69 3.59 4.61
C SER A 152 -1.32 2.79 3.36
N GLY A 153 -1.17 1.47 3.52
CA GLY A 153 -0.81 0.56 2.42
C GLY A 153 0.65 0.63 1.98
N ALA A 154 1.49 1.45 2.62
CA ALA A 154 2.90 1.55 2.26
C ALA A 154 3.66 0.25 2.60
N ILE A 155 4.57 -0.12 1.71
CA ILE A 155 5.50 -1.24 1.91
C ILE A 155 6.91 -0.65 1.99
N ILE A 156 7.46 -0.63 3.19
CA ILE A 156 8.78 -0.09 3.52
C ILE A 156 9.69 -1.27 3.84
N THR A 157 10.48 -1.68 2.85
CA THR A 157 11.38 -2.85 2.91
C THR A 157 12.83 -2.50 2.59
N THR A 158 13.13 -1.22 2.34
CA THR A 158 14.50 -0.74 2.14
C THR A 158 14.76 0.53 2.93
N GLN A 159 15.99 0.68 3.44
CA GLN A 159 16.34 1.83 4.27
C GLN A 159 16.13 3.16 3.52
N GLN A 160 16.37 3.19 2.20
CA GLN A 160 16.15 4.38 1.40
C GLN A 160 14.67 4.80 1.33
N GLN A 161 13.72 3.85 1.44
CA GLN A 161 12.30 4.18 1.57
C GLN A 161 12.02 4.79 2.95
N ALA A 162 12.56 4.20 4.02
CA ALA A 162 12.41 4.68 5.38
C ALA A 162 12.98 6.11 5.56
N ASP A 163 14.16 6.38 4.99
CA ASP A 163 14.83 7.68 5.05
C ASP A 163 14.02 8.80 4.40
N ARG A 164 13.19 8.46 3.40
CA ARG A 164 12.35 9.40 2.63
C ARG A 164 10.96 9.61 3.22
N LEU A 165 10.61 8.93 4.31
CA LEU A 165 9.31 9.10 4.95
C LEU A 165 9.11 10.55 5.39
N PRO A 166 7.93 11.14 5.17
CA PRO A 166 7.63 12.48 5.66
C PRO A 166 7.60 12.52 7.18
N GLU A 167 7.77 13.71 7.74
CA GLU A 167 7.58 13.94 9.17
C GLU A 167 6.09 13.86 9.55
N VAL A 168 5.83 13.43 10.79
CA VAL A 168 4.50 13.42 11.38
C VAL A 168 4.03 14.86 11.60
N ARG A 169 2.86 15.19 11.05
CA ARG A 169 2.22 16.49 11.25
C ARG A 169 1.29 16.48 12.45
N PRO A 170 0.92 17.65 13.01
CA PRO A 170 0.00 17.72 14.14
C PRO A 170 -1.33 17.00 13.90
N GLU A 171 -1.89 17.09 12.70
CA GLU A 171 -3.13 16.41 12.32
C GLU A 171 -3.01 14.88 12.36
N ASP A 172 -1.83 14.33 12.04
CA ASP A 172 -1.58 12.90 12.04
C ASP A 172 -1.56 12.37 13.51
N ARG A 173 -1.02 13.17 14.45
CA ARG A 173 -1.04 12.87 15.89
C ARG A 173 -2.43 12.97 16.49
N GLU A 174 -3.20 13.98 16.10
CA GLU A 174 -4.58 14.14 16.56
C GLU A 174 -5.45 12.98 16.09
N PHE A 175 -5.29 12.56 14.83
CA PHE A 175 -5.95 11.39 14.28
C PHE A 175 -5.56 10.11 15.04
N ALA A 176 -4.27 9.90 15.30
CA ALA A 176 -3.80 8.77 16.11
C ALA A 176 -4.47 8.77 17.49
N ARG A 177 -4.47 9.90 18.22
CA ARG A 177 -5.14 10.04 19.52
C ARG A 177 -6.65 9.80 19.46
N HIS A 178 -7.31 10.23 18.40
CA HIS A 178 -8.74 10.01 18.22
C HIS A 178 -9.08 8.51 18.09
N ILE A 179 -8.25 7.73 17.37
CA ILE A 179 -8.45 6.29 17.18
C ILE A 179 -8.30 5.50 18.47
N ILE A 180 -7.30 5.81 19.30
CA ILE A 180 -7.10 5.12 20.58
C ILE A 180 -8.17 5.47 21.63
N GLY A 181 -9.00 6.48 21.34
CA GLY A 181 -10.01 7.02 22.25
C GLY A 181 -9.40 7.74 23.44
N SER A 182 -10.24 8.44 24.21
CA SER A 182 -9.82 8.90 25.54
C SER A 182 -9.64 7.68 26.45
N PRO A 183 -8.57 7.61 27.27
CA PRO A 183 -8.47 6.56 28.27
C PRO A 183 -9.72 6.61 29.15
N PRO A 184 -10.33 5.45 29.49
CA PRO A 184 -11.47 5.45 30.39
C PRO A 184 -11.04 6.10 31.70
N VAL A 185 -11.89 7.00 32.21
CA VAL A 185 -11.72 7.55 33.57
C VAL A 185 -11.68 6.35 34.51
N ILE A 186 -10.55 6.14 35.18
CA ILE A 186 -10.44 5.14 36.23
C ILE A 186 -11.33 5.61 37.38
N VAL A 187 -12.60 5.21 37.36
CA VAL A 187 -13.40 5.22 38.57
C VAL A 187 -12.79 4.12 39.44
N ARG A 188 -12.02 4.52 40.46
CA ARG A 188 -11.60 3.62 41.52
C ARG A 188 -12.87 3.04 42.14
N SER A 189 -13.26 1.84 41.73
CA SER A 189 -14.25 1.06 42.44
C SER A 189 -13.65 0.69 43.79
N THR A 190 -14.12 1.37 44.84
CA THR A 190 -13.94 0.90 46.21
C THR A 190 -14.61 -0.46 46.36
N PRO A 191 -14.02 -1.43 47.07
CA PRO A 191 -14.65 -2.72 47.27
C PRO A 191 -15.76 -2.55 48.30
N ALA A 192 -17.02 -2.59 47.86
CA ALA A 192 -18.17 -2.63 48.75
C ALA A 192 -18.76 -4.04 48.78
N ALA A 193 -18.62 -4.62 49.97
CA ALA A 193 -19.33 -5.72 50.60
C ALA A 193 -20.54 -6.35 49.86
N THR A 194 -20.54 -7.67 49.94
CA THR A 194 -21.69 -8.58 50.00
C THR A 194 -23.05 -7.93 50.31
N ALA A 195 -23.98 -8.05 49.37
CA ALA A 195 -25.41 -8.09 49.66
C ALA A 195 -26.12 -8.89 48.56
N ASP A 196 -26.66 -10.04 48.95
CA ASP A 196 -27.73 -10.75 48.25
C ASP A 196 -28.87 -9.79 47.90
N PHE A 197 -29.56 -9.96 46.78
CA PHE A 197 -31.03 -9.85 46.75
C PHE A 197 -31.66 -10.41 45.47
N HIS A 198 -32.83 -10.99 45.70
CA HIS A 198 -33.69 -11.81 44.86
C HIS A 198 -34.17 -11.20 43.53
N SER A 199 -34.39 -12.11 42.58
CA SER A 199 -35.24 -12.00 41.39
C SER A 199 -36.68 -11.58 41.72
N THR A 200 -37.26 -10.66 40.94
CA THR A 200 -38.65 -10.70 40.42
C THR A 200 -38.86 -9.59 39.36
N PRO A 201 -39.86 -9.73 38.45
CA PRO A 201 -39.82 -9.14 37.11
C PRO A 201 -40.55 -7.80 36.94
N THR A 202 -40.20 -7.17 35.82
CA THR A 202 -40.71 -6.00 35.07
C THR A 202 -42.14 -5.52 35.34
N PRO A 203 -42.37 -4.19 35.27
CA PRO A 203 -43.41 -3.68 34.38
C PRO A 203 -42.96 -2.48 33.52
N SER A 204 -43.38 -2.50 32.25
CA SER A 204 -43.24 -1.43 31.26
C SER A 204 -44.00 -0.16 31.65
N PRO A 205 -43.55 1.04 31.23
CA PRO A 205 -44.42 2.21 31.14
C PRO A 205 -44.84 2.51 29.70
N LEU A 206 -46.08 2.98 29.63
CA LEU A 206 -46.93 3.32 28.49
C LEU A 206 -46.42 4.51 27.64
N ARG A 207 -46.69 4.46 26.33
CA ARG A 207 -46.71 5.63 25.42
C ARG A 207 -47.83 6.60 25.80
N PRO A 208 -47.70 7.88 25.43
CA PRO A 208 -48.81 8.65 24.90
C PRO A 208 -48.68 8.83 23.39
N SER A 209 -49.83 8.71 22.74
CA SER A 209 -50.12 8.94 21.34
C SER A 209 -50.21 10.43 21.02
N SER A 210 -49.67 10.83 19.87
CA SER A 210 -50.26 11.89 19.06
C SER A 210 -50.31 11.40 17.61
N SER A 211 -51.53 11.22 17.14
CA SER A 211 -51.93 10.94 15.76
C SER A 211 -51.65 12.12 14.86
N GLU A 212 -51.15 11.88 13.64
CA GLU A 212 -51.74 12.47 12.44
C GLU A 212 -51.24 11.82 11.12
N ALA A 213 -52.22 11.54 10.27
CA ALA A 213 -52.22 11.47 8.81
C ALA A 213 -51.28 10.50 8.06
N THR A 214 -51.82 9.30 7.80
CA THR A 214 -51.52 8.53 6.59
C THR A 214 -51.92 9.34 5.36
N THR A 215 -50.93 9.85 4.63
CA THR A 215 -51.12 10.36 3.27
C THR A 215 -50.50 9.37 2.30
N VAL A 216 -51.34 8.56 1.67
CA VAL A 216 -50.96 7.78 0.49
C VAL A 216 -50.91 8.77 -0.66
N SER A 217 -49.74 9.38 -0.90
CA SER A 217 -49.52 10.20 -2.08
C SER A 217 -49.21 9.32 -3.27
N ALA A 218 -50.14 9.31 -4.21
CA ALA A 218 -49.96 8.78 -5.56
C ALA A 218 -48.72 9.40 -6.21
N TYR A 219 -47.83 8.54 -6.70
CA TYR A 219 -46.66 8.91 -7.50
C TYR A 219 -47.12 9.59 -8.79
N ASN A 220 -47.15 10.92 -8.79
CA ASN A 220 -47.20 11.72 -10.00
C ASN A 220 -45.76 12.05 -10.38
N GLY A 221 -45.36 11.59 -11.56
CA GLY A 221 -43.99 11.58 -12.03
C GLY A 221 -43.41 12.98 -12.22
N GLN A 222 -42.53 13.37 -11.29
CA GLN A 222 -41.42 14.30 -11.48
C GLN A 222 -40.42 14.03 -10.33
N GLY A 223 -39.77 12.86 -10.36
CA GLY A 223 -38.78 12.46 -9.36
C GLY A 223 -37.46 13.22 -9.53
N ARG A 224 -36.72 13.43 -8.43
CA ARG A 224 -35.37 14.06 -8.41
C ARG A 224 -34.31 13.19 -9.10
N LEU A 225 -34.61 11.92 -9.36
CA LEU A 225 -33.70 10.98 -10.02
C LEU A 225 -33.63 11.26 -11.52
N SER A 226 -32.41 11.39 -12.05
CA SER A 226 -32.23 11.45 -13.49
C SER A 226 -32.66 10.12 -14.14
N SER A 227 -33.14 10.19 -15.39
CA SER A 227 -33.53 9.01 -16.16
C SER A 227 -32.38 8.01 -16.35
N GLU A 228 -31.14 8.50 -16.28
CA GLU A 228 -29.92 7.68 -16.36
C GLU A 228 -29.69 6.88 -15.06
N VAL A 229 -29.88 7.48 -13.88
CA VAL A 229 -29.84 6.75 -12.59
C VAL A 229 -30.89 5.65 -12.56
N ILE A 230 -32.12 5.95 -13.00
CA ILE A 230 -33.23 4.98 -13.04
C ILE A 230 -32.88 3.79 -13.95
N THR A 231 -32.31 4.08 -15.13
CA THR A 231 -31.88 3.04 -16.08
C THR A 231 -30.77 2.17 -15.49
N GLN A 232 -29.82 2.78 -14.78
CA GLN A 232 -28.72 2.07 -14.15
C GLN A 232 -29.18 1.17 -13.00
N VAL A 233 -30.08 1.66 -12.14
CA VAL A 233 -30.70 0.87 -11.06
C VAL A 233 -31.43 -0.35 -11.65
N ARG A 234 -32.24 -0.15 -12.69
CA ARG A 234 -32.95 -1.25 -13.38
C ARG A 234 -31.97 -2.28 -13.96
N SER A 235 -30.87 -1.82 -14.57
CA SER A 235 -29.84 -2.71 -15.13
C SER A 235 -29.17 -3.57 -14.06
N LEU A 236 -28.79 -2.98 -12.92
CA LEU A 236 -28.15 -3.69 -11.81
C LEU A 236 -29.09 -4.71 -11.17
N LEU A 237 -30.35 -4.35 -10.95
CA LEU A 237 -31.37 -5.27 -10.41
C LEU A 237 -31.64 -6.44 -11.36
N ASN A 238 -31.73 -6.19 -12.68
CA ASN A 238 -31.91 -7.25 -13.68
C ASN A 238 -30.73 -8.22 -13.76
N GLN A 239 -29.51 -7.76 -13.44
CA GLN A 239 -28.32 -8.60 -13.35
C GLN A 239 -28.23 -9.37 -12.02
N GLY A 240 -29.21 -9.20 -11.13
CA GLY A 240 -29.29 -9.88 -9.83
C GLY A 240 -28.46 -9.22 -8.73
N TYR A 241 -27.94 -8.01 -8.94
CA TYR A 241 -27.18 -7.28 -7.95
C TYR A 241 -28.10 -6.52 -6.98
N ARG A 242 -27.61 -6.30 -5.76
CA ARG A 242 -28.26 -5.40 -4.79
C ARG A 242 -27.76 -3.99 -4.95
N ILE A 243 -28.64 -3.03 -4.67
CA ILE A 243 -28.31 -1.62 -4.67
C ILE A 243 -27.86 -1.21 -3.27
N GLY A 244 -26.74 -0.49 -3.19
CA GLY A 244 -26.32 0.21 -1.98
C GLY A 244 -26.08 1.68 -2.29
N THR A 245 -26.07 2.50 -1.24
CA THR A 245 -25.78 3.93 -1.34
C THR A 245 -24.83 4.35 -0.23
N GLU A 246 -23.97 5.32 -0.52
CA GLU A 246 -23.09 5.91 0.47
C GLU A 246 -23.07 7.43 0.29
N HIS A 247 -22.95 8.16 1.39
CA HIS A 247 -22.86 9.61 1.41
C HIS A 247 -21.53 10.09 2.01
N ALA A 248 -21.13 11.30 1.68
CA ALA A 248 -19.95 11.95 2.23
C ALA A 248 -20.12 13.47 2.24
N ASP A 249 -19.84 14.09 3.39
CA ASP A 249 -19.65 15.54 3.46
C ASP A 249 -18.44 15.99 2.61
N LYS A 250 -18.30 17.30 2.39
CA LYS A 250 -17.22 17.88 1.57
C LYS A 250 -15.80 17.54 2.05
N ARG A 251 -15.61 17.29 3.35
CA ARG A 251 -14.32 16.90 3.93
C ARG A 251 -14.04 15.42 3.68
N ARG A 252 -15.02 14.56 3.88
CA ARG A 252 -14.97 13.10 3.68
C ARG A 252 -14.80 12.73 2.21
N PHE A 253 -15.49 13.43 1.31
CA PHE A 253 -15.34 13.23 -0.13
C PHE A 253 -13.90 13.50 -0.61
N ARG A 254 -13.22 14.53 -0.07
CA ARG A 254 -11.83 14.87 -0.42
C ARG A 254 -10.82 13.79 -0.02
N THR A 255 -11.15 12.97 0.97
CA THR A 255 -10.31 11.87 1.45
C THR A 255 -10.82 10.51 0.99
N SER A 256 -11.82 10.47 0.09
CA SER A 256 -12.50 9.25 -0.36
C SER A 256 -13.06 8.40 0.80
N SER A 257 -13.41 9.05 1.92
CA SER A 257 -14.10 8.43 3.05
C SER A 257 -15.60 8.54 2.81
N TRP A 258 -16.33 7.43 2.92
CA TRP A 258 -17.75 7.36 2.65
C TRP A 258 -18.48 6.72 3.82
N GLN A 259 -19.68 7.18 4.11
CA GLN A 259 -20.57 6.62 5.13
C GLN A 259 -21.72 5.88 4.44
N PRO A 260 -22.09 4.67 4.90
CA PRO A 260 -23.23 3.95 4.34
C PRO A 260 -24.54 4.70 4.61
N CYS A 261 -25.39 4.84 3.58
CA CYS A 261 -26.80 5.20 3.76
C CYS A 261 -27.56 4.03 4.42
N ALA A 262 -28.82 4.27 4.77
CA ALA A 262 -29.73 3.21 5.22
C ALA A 262 -29.74 2.04 4.21
N PRO A 263 -29.65 0.77 4.67
CA PRO A 263 -29.53 -0.37 3.78
C PRO A 263 -30.82 -0.60 2.99
N ILE A 264 -30.73 -0.58 1.66
CA ILE A 264 -31.82 -0.92 0.74
C ILE A 264 -31.94 -2.45 0.69
N GLN A 265 -33.01 -2.99 1.27
CA GLN A 265 -33.18 -4.45 1.39
C GLN A 265 -34.02 -5.06 0.26
N SER A 266 -34.84 -4.24 -0.40
CA SER A 266 -35.73 -4.69 -1.47
C SER A 266 -34.98 -4.91 -2.79
N THR A 267 -35.49 -5.84 -3.59
CA THR A 267 -35.09 -6.03 -5.00
C THR A 267 -36.15 -5.54 -5.97
N ASN A 268 -37.28 -5.02 -5.47
CA ASN A 268 -38.33 -4.44 -6.29
C ASN A 268 -37.92 -3.03 -6.72
N GLU A 269 -37.80 -2.81 -8.04
CA GLU A 269 -37.37 -1.54 -8.64
C GLU A 269 -38.09 -0.32 -8.05
N ARG A 270 -39.43 -0.36 -7.91
CA ARG A 270 -40.19 0.79 -7.40
C ARG A 270 -39.82 1.15 -5.96
N GLN A 271 -39.63 0.13 -5.13
CA GLN A 271 -39.25 0.34 -3.73
C GLN A 271 -37.80 0.81 -3.62
N VAL A 272 -36.89 0.24 -4.42
CA VAL A 272 -35.49 0.64 -4.49
C VAL A 272 -35.34 2.09 -4.93
N LEU A 273 -36.09 2.53 -5.96
CA LEU A 273 -36.07 3.92 -6.42
C LEU A 273 -36.61 4.88 -5.35
N SER A 274 -37.67 4.49 -4.62
CA SER A 274 -38.21 5.29 -3.51
C SER A 274 -37.22 5.42 -2.34
N GLU A 275 -36.57 4.33 -1.94
CA GLU A 275 -35.55 4.35 -0.88
C GLU A 275 -34.29 5.12 -1.32
N LEU A 276 -33.96 5.09 -2.62
CA LEU A 276 -32.90 5.91 -3.20
C LEU A 276 -33.24 7.40 -3.16
N GLU A 277 -34.47 7.79 -3.54
CA GLU A 277 -34.97 9.17 -3.40
C GLU A 277 -34.89 9.65 -1.94
N ASN A 278 -35.24 8.78 -0.99
CA ASN A 278 -35.14 9.09 0.44
C ASN A 278 -33.69 9.35 0.86
N CYS A 279 -32.72 8.48 0.53
CA CYS A 279 -31.29 8.71 0.85
C CYS A 279 -30.76 10.01 0.18
N LEU A 280 -31.18 10.34 -1.05
CA LEU A 280 -30.81 11.62 -1.68
C LEU A 280 -31.38 12.84 -0.93
N SER A 281 -32.60 12.72 -0.41
CA SER A 281 -33.24 13.78 0.38
C SER A 281 -32.66 13.93 1.79
N GLU A 282 -32.36 12.83 2.47
CA GLU A 282 -31.77 12.83 3.81
C GLU A 282 -30.36 13.44 3.83
N HIS A 283 -29.64 13.28 2.71
CA HIS A 283 -28.26 13.74 2.55
C HIS A 283 -28.14 14.90 1.55
N GLU A 284 -29.14 15.78 1.50
CA GLU A 284 -29.07 17.00 0.70
C GLU A 284 -27.90 17.89 1.14
N GLY A 285 -27.15 18.43 0.16
CA GLY A 285 -25.93 19.19 0.44
C GLY A 285 -24.67 18.34 0.67
N GLU A 286 -24.76 17.01 0.54
CA GLU A 286 -23.63 16.08 0.60
C GLU A 286 -23.42 15.34 -0.72
N TYR A 287 -22.25 14.70 -0.88
CA TYR A 287 -21.99 13.81 -2.01
C TYR A 287 -22.68 12.48 -1.75
N VAL A 288 -23.46 11.96 -2.71
CA VAL A 288 -24.05 10.62 -2.62
C VAL A 288 -23.62 9.80 -3.82
N ARG A 289 -23.23 8.54 -3.59
CA ARG A 289 -22.87 7.58 -4.62
C ARG A 289 -23.74 6.32 -4.57
N LEU A 290 -24.05 5.80 -5.75
CA LEU A 290 -24.73 4.54 -5.99
C LEU A 290 -23.71 3.40 -6.08
N LEU A 291 -24.05 2.26 -5.49
CA LEU A 291 -23.25 1.04 -5.53
C LEU A 291 -24.09 -0.13 -6.08
N GLY A 292 -23.50 -0.95 -6.94
CA GLY A 292 -23.98 -2.29 -7.26
C GLY A 292 -23.18 -3.32 -6.48
N ILE A 293 -23.86 -4.20 -5.75
CA ILE A 293 -23.25 -5.20 -4.87
C ILE A 293 -23.62 -6.59 -5.34
N ASP A 294 -22.61 -7.40 -5.67
CA ASP A 294 -22.80 -8.82 -5.94
C ASP A 294 -22.98 -9.57 -4.62
N THR A 295 -24.15 -10.18 -4.43
CA THR A 295 -24.49 -10.91 -3.21
C THR A 295 -23.73 -12.23 -3.08
N ASN A 296 -23.23 -12.79 -4.18
CA ASN A 296 -22.49 -14.06 -4.15
C ASN A 296 -21.07 -13.85 -3.64
N THR A 297 -20.38 -12.84 -4.19
CA THR A 297 -18.99 -12.53 -3.83
C THR A 297 -18.86 -11.48 -2.73
N ARG A 298 -19.98 -10.84 -2.33
CA ARG A 298 -20.03 -9.68 -1.41
C ARG A 298 -19.10 -8.55 -1.84
N SER A 299 -18.92 -8.39 -3.15
CA SER A 299 -18.05 -7.39 -3.74
C SER A 299 -18.85 -6.28 -4.41
N ARG A 300 -18.23 -5.11 -4.55
CA ARG A 300 -18.81 -3.98 -5.27
C ARG A 300 -18.49 -4.16 -6.75
N VAL A 301 -19.52 -4.21 -7.59
CA VAL A 301 -19.42 -4.38 -9.03
C VAL A 301 -19.69 -3.08 -9.80
N PHE A 302 -20.24 -2.07 -9.14
CA PHE A 302 -20.54 -0.77 -9.72
C PHE A 302 -20.42 0.32 -8.65
N GLU A 303 -19.83 1.48 -9.01
CA GLU A 303 -19.82 2.68 -8.18
C GLU A 303 -20.01 3.92 -9.07
N ALA A 304 -20.98 4.80 -8.76
CA ALA A 304 -21.16 6.05 -9.47
C ALA A 304 -21.63 7.18 -8.54
N LEU A 305 -21.07 8.37 -8.70
CA LEU A 305 -21.51 9.56 -7.96
C LEU A 305 -22.83 10.06 -8.55
N ILE A 306 -23.89 10.10 -7.75
CA ILE A 306 -25.26 10.45 -8.17
C ILE A 306 -25.75 11.79 -7.59
N GLN A 307 -25.05 12.36 -6.61
CA GLN A 307 -25.36 13.69 -6.05
C GLN A 307 -24.08 14.42 -5.62
N ARG A 308 -24.07 15.74 -5.80
CA ARG A 308 -23.07 16.66 -5.26
C ARG A 308 -23.73 17.67 -4.31
N PRO A 309 -22.95 18.31 -3.41
CA PRO A 309 -23.44 19.34 -2.49
C PRO A 309 -24.16 20.53 -3.11
N ASP A 310 -23.90 20.82 -4.38
CA ASP A 310 -24.55 21.89 -5.14
C ASP A 310 -25.88 21.46 -5.80
N GLY A 311 -26.33 20.22 -5.54
CA GLY A 311 -27.52 19.64 -6.13
C GLY A 311 -27.36 19.21 -7.59
N SER A 312 -26.16 19.37 -8.17
CA SER A 312 -25.90 18.96 -9.55
C SER A 312 -25.56 17.46 -9.64
N VAL A 313 -26.30 16.74 -10.48
CA VAL A 313 -25.92 15.37 -10.90
C VAL A 313 -24.86 15.53 -12.00
N PRO A 314 -23.74 14.78 -11.99
CA PRO A 314 -22.79 14.82 -13.10
C PRO A 314 -23.51 14.48 -14.41
N GLU A 315 -23.40 15.34 -15.44
CA GLU A 315 -23.80 14.96 -16.80
C GLU A 315 -22.89 13.81 -17.25
N SER A 316 -23.50 12.65 -17.49
CA SER A 316 -22.91 11.33 -17.75
C SER A 316 -22.53 10.54 -16.48
N LEU A 317 -23.45 9.68 -16.07
CA LEU A 317 -23.11 8.50 -15.27
C LEU A 317 -22.46 7.52 -16.24
N GLY A 318 -21.12 7.48 -16.24
CA GLY A 318 -20.31 6.63 -17.12
C GLY A 318 -20.96 5.29 -17.46
N SER A 319 -21.70 5.28 -18.56
CA SER A 319 -22.30 4.10 -19.15
C SER A 319 -21.26 3.55 -20.11
N GLN A 320 -20.47 2.58 -19.65
CA GLN A 320 -19.89 1.60 -20.57
C GLN A 320 -21.04 0.69 -21.00
N PRO A 321 -21.50 0.73 -22.26
CA PRO A 321 -22.55 -0.16 -22.70
C PRO A 321 -21.99 -1.58 -22.75
N VAL A 322 -22.58 -2.50 -22.00
CA VAL A 322 -22.39 -3.94 -22.24
C VAL A 322 -23.18 -4.25 -23.51
N ALA A 323 -22.49 -4.26 -24.65
CA ALA A 323 -23.08 -4.70 -25.90
C ALA A 323 -23.33 -6.21 -25.83
N VAL A 324 -24.60 -6.58 -25.71
CA VAL A 324 -25.11 -7.91 -26.05
C VAL A 324 -24.83 -8.13 -27.53
N ALA A 325 -24.00 -9.13 -27.85
CA ALA A 325 -23.72 -9.52 -29.21
C ALA A 325 -25.01 -9.96 -29.91
N SER A 326 -25.50 -9.13 -30.83
CA SER A 326 -26.40 -9.52 -31.90
C SER A 326 -25.70 -9.23 -33.22
N GLY A 327 -25.49 -10.27 -34.02
CA GLY A 327 -24.68 -10.24 -35.21
C GLY A 327 -25.12 -9.20 -36.24
N GLY A 328 -24.13 -8.56 -36.85
CA GLY A 328 -24.33 -7.62 -37.95
C GLY A 328 -22.99 -7.11 -38.44
N GLY A 329 -22.41 -7.80 -39.42
CA GLY A 329 -21.13 -7.42 -40.01
C GLY A 329 -21.18 -6.04 -40.66
N ARG A 330 -20.18 -5.21 -40.34
CA ARG A 330 -19.75 -4.10 -41.19
C ARG A 330 -18.23 -4.04 -41.21
N GLN A 331 -17.70 -4.26 -42.42
CA GLN A 331 -16.31 -4.06 -42.78
C GLN A 331 -15.92 -2.61 -42.49
N SER A 332 -14.82 -2.41 -41.76
CA SER A 332 -14.11 -1.13 -41.74
C SER A 332 -12.65 -1.38 -42.08
N SER A 333 -12.23 -0.67 -43.12
CA SER A 333 -10.97 -0.74 -43.83
C SER A 333 -9.76 -0.45 -42.94
N TYR A 334 -8.76 -1.32 -43.07
CA TYR A 334 -7.40 -1.19 -42.54
C TYR A 334 -6.70 0.03 -43.13
N ALA A 335 -6.77 1.16 -42.43
CA ALA A 335 -5.84 2.27 -42.63
C ALA A 335 -4.52 1.96 -41.92
N SER A 336 -3.42 2.16 -42.62
CA SER A 336 -2.05 1.91 -42.19
C SER A 336 -1.68 2.70 -40.93
N VAL A 337 -1.43 2.00 -39.82
CA VAL A 337 -0.88 2.57 -38.58
C VAL A 337 0.54 3.06 -38.85
N SER A 338 0.71 4.37 -38.91
CA SER A 338 2.02 5.04 -38.88
C SER A 338 2.25 5.45 -37.42
N GLY A 339 3.18 4.74 -36.76
CA GLY A 339 3.26 4.62 -35.31
C GLY A 339 3.88 5.81 -34.58
N ASN A 340 3.23 6.19 -33.46
CA ASN A 340 3.76 7.13 -32.47
C ASN A 340 4.47 6.42 -31.30
N LEU A 341 4.45 5.08 -31.28
CA LEU A 341 5.15 4.27 -30.28
C LEU A 341 6.64 4.12 -30.63
N SER A 342 7.51 4.27 -29.62
CA SER A 342 8.93 3.98 -29.80
C SER A 342 9.15 2.48 -30.07
N ALA A 343 10.15 2.16 -30.89
CA ALA A 343 10.50 0.77 -31.21
C ALA A 343 10.82 -0.07 -29.96
N GLU A 344 11.32 0.58 -28.89
CA GLU A 344 11.56 -0.05 -27.60
C GLU A 344 10.26 -0.52 -26.93
N VAL A 345 9.22 0.33 -26.92
CA VAL A 345 7.92 -0.01 -26.34
C VAL A 345 7.24 -1.12 -27.13
N VAL A 346 7.29 -1.07 -28.47
CA VAL A 346 6.75 -2.12 -29.34
C VAL A 346 7.42 -3.47 -29.06
N ASN A 347 8.75 -3.50 -28.98
CA ASN A 347 9.49 -4.73 -28.66
C ASN A 347 9.16 -5.24 -27.25
N LYS A 348 8.91 -4.34 -26.30
CA LYS A 348 8.55 -4.72 -24.93
C LYS A 348 7.17 -5.36 -24.86
N VAL A 349 6.18 -4.79 -25.54
CA VAL A 349 4.83 -5.37 -25.68
C VAL A 349 4.92 -6.77 -26.29
N ARG A 350 5.66 -6.93 -27.39
CA ARG A 350 5.86 -8.23 -28.05
C ARG A 350 6.45 -9.28 -27.09
N ASN A 351 7.48 -8.91 -26.33
CA ASN A 351 8.13 -9.82 -25.38
C ASN A 351 7.19 -10.25 -24.23
N LEU A 352 6.37 -9.32 -23.71
CA LEU A 352 5.42 -9.63 -22.65
C LEU A 352 4.30 -10.55 -23.15
N LEU A 353 3.76 -10.29 -24.33
CA LEU A 353 2.76 -11.15 -24.96
C LEU A 353 3.31 -12.55 -25.27
N ALA A 354 4.55 -12.64 -25.75
CA ALA A 354 5.22 -13.92 -26.02
C ALA A 354 5.43 -14.76 -24.75
N GLN A 355 5.55 -14.12 -23.59
CA GLN A 355 5.65 -14.78 -22.27
C GLN A 355 4.29 -15.16 -21.68
N GLY A 356 3.18 -14.89 -22.40
CA GLY A 356 1.82 -15.19 -21.96
C GLY A 356 1.22 -14.15 -21.00
N TYR A 357 1.88 -13.00 -20.83
CA TYR A 357 1.36 -11.93 -19.98
C TYR A 357 0.37 -11.05 -20.74
N ARG A 358 -0.57 -10.47 -19.99
CA ARG A 358 -1.46 -9.42 -20.51
C ARG A 358 -0.83 -8.04 -20.34
N ILE A 359 -1.22 -7.13 -21.23
CA ILE A 359 -0.79 -5.73 -21.14
C ILE A 359 -1.86 -4.93 -20.42
N GLY A 360 -1.42 -4.07 -19.51
CA GLY A 360 -2.25 -3.04 -18.90
C GLY A 360 -1.58 -1.67 -19.02
N THR A 361 -2.35 -0.62 -18.84
CA THR A 361 -1.85 0.75 -18.84
C THR A 361 -2.46 1.54 -17.70
N GLU A 362 -1.70 2.48 -17.15
CA GLU A 362 -2.17 3.40 -16.13
C GLU A 362 -1.67 4.81 -16.43
N HIS A 363 -2.48 5.81 -16.09
CA HIS A 363 -2.16 7.21 -16.26
C HIS A 363 -2.19 7.97 -14.92
N ALA A 364 -1.50 9.10 -14.86
CA ALA A 364 -1.49 9.98 -13.70
C ALA A 364 -1.23 11.43 -14.10
N ASP A 365 -2.06 12.35 -13.59
CA ASP A 365 -1.75 13.77 -13.61
C ASP A 365 -0.47 14.08 -12.79
N LYS A 366 0.07 15.29 -12.95
CA LYS A 366 1.31 15.72 -12.29
C LYS A 366 1.27 15.63 -10.76
N ARG A 367 0.09 15.78 -10.14
CA ARG A 367 -0.09 15.68 -8.68
C ARG A 367 -0.12 14.21 -8.26
N ARG A 368 -0.89 13.38 -8.95
CA ARG A 368 -1.02 11.94 -8.72
C ARG A 368 0.31 11.22 -8.89
N PHE A 369 1.06 11.56 -9.94
CA PHE A 369 2.39 11.03 -10.21
C PHE A 369 3.38 11.30 -9.06
N ARG A 370 3.36 12.50 -8.46
CA ARG A 370 4.21 12.84 -7.29
C ARG A 370 3.92 12.00 -6.06
N THR A 371 2.68 11.54 -5.92
CA THR A 371 2.23 10.70 -4.82
C THR A 371 2.22 9.21 -5.16
N SER A 372 2.73 8.83 -6.34
CA SER A 372 2.65 7.46 -6.89
C SER A 372 1.22 6.90 -6.91
N SER A 373 0.22 7.78 -7.04
CA SER A 373 -1.18 7.41 -7.26
C SER A 373 -1.41 7.34 -8.76
N TRP A 374 -2.00 6.24 -9.24
CA TRP A 374 -2.21 5.98 -10.65
C TRP A 374 -3.66 5.56 -10.90
N GLN A 375 -4.20 5.91 -12.05
CA GLN A 375 -5.52 5.52 -12.52
C GLN A 375 -5.36 4.52 -13.66
N SER A 376 -6.14 3.45 -13.68
CA SER A 376 -6.08 2.47 -14.76
C SER A 376 -6.75 3.01 -16.02
N CYS A 377 -6.08 2.85 -17.17
CA CYS A 377 -6.69 3.04 -18.49
C CYS A 377 -7.74 1.95 -18.75
N ALA A 378 -8.49 2.10 -19.85
CA ALA A 378 -9.39 1.06 -20.34
C ALA A 378 -8.65 -0.30 -20.47
N PRO A 379 -9.26 -1.41 -20.01
CA PRO A 379 -8.59 -2.70 -20.01
C PRO A 379 -8.37 -3.23 -21.43
N ILE A 380 -7.11 -3.52 -21.76
CA ILE A 380 -6.73 -4.15 -23.03
C ILE A 380 -7.08 -5.65 -22.95
N GLN A 381 -8.10 -6.09 -23.68
CA GLN A 381 -8.60 -7.46 -23.59
C GLN A 381 -7.93 -8.43 -24.58
N SER A 382 -7.34 -7.89 -25.65
CA SER A 382 -6.72 -8.69 -26.71
C SER A 382 -5.33 -9.18 -26.32
N SER A 383 -4.95 -10.35 -26.82
CA SER A 383 -3.57 -10.86 -26.80
C SER A 383 -2.89 -10.72 -28.16
N ASN A 384 -3.58 -10.19 -29.17
CA ASN A 384 -3.01 -9.94 -30.49
C ASN A 384 -2.15 -8.67 -30.46
N GLU A 385 -0.86 -8.79 -30.77
CA GLU A 385 0.11 -7.68 -30.76
C GLU A 385 -0.42 -6.43 -31.49
N ARG A 386 -1.00 -6.58 -32.68
CA ARG A 386 -1.50 -5.43 -33.46
C ARG A 386 -2.63 -4.69 -32.76
N GLN A 387 -3.55 -5.42 -32.14
CA GLN A 387 -4.67 -4.83 -31.44
C GLN A 387 -4.23 -4.20 -30.12
N VAL A 388 -3.32 -4.85 -29.40
CA VAL A 388 -2.73 -4.31 -28.16
C VAL A 388 -1.98 -3.01 -28.42
N LEU A 389 -1.21 -2.92 -29.52
CA LEU A 389 -0.50 -1.71 -29.90
C LEU A 389 -1.46 -0.58 -30.26
N ALA A 390 -2.57 -0.87 -30.96
CA ALA A 390 -3.59 0.13 -31.29
C ALA A 390 -4.31 0.66 -30.03
N GLU A 391 -4.70 -0.22 -29.11
CA GLU A 391 -5.33 0.18 -27.84
C GLU A 391 -4.34 0.94 -26.93
N LEU A 392 -3.05 0.61 -26.99
CA LEU A 392 -1.99 1.34 -26.32
C LEU A 392 -1.83 2.76 -26.87
N GLU A 393 -1.81 2.93 -28.20
CA GLU A 393 -1.77 4.24 -28.86
C GLU A 393 -2.99 5.09 -28.49
N ASN A 394 -4.18 4.47 -28.39
CA ASN A 394 -5.38 5.16 -27.95
C ASN A 394 -5.23 5.69 -26.52
N CYS A 395 -4.82 4.87 -25.54
CA CYS A 395 -4.58 5.32 -24.16
C CYS A 395 -3.50 6.43 -24.09
N LEU A 396 -2.46 6.38 -24.92
CA LEU A 396 -1.46 7.48 -24.95
C LEU A 396 -2.06 8.79 -25.46
N SER A 397 -2.89 8.74 -26.50
CA SER A 397 -3.55 9.92 -27.07
C SER A 397 -4.66 10.48 -26.18
N GLU A 398 -5.45 9.64 -25.52
CA GLU A 398 -6.49 10.04 -24.56
C GLU A 398 -5.92 10.77 -23.33
N HIS A 399 -4.67 10.46 -22.97
CA HIS A 399 -3.99 10.99 -21.80
C HIS A 399 -2.78 11.88 -22.15
N GLU A 400 -2.86 12.63 -23.25
CA GLU A 400 -1.83 13.61 -23.62
C GLU A 400 -1.62 14.64 -22.50
N GLY A 401 -0.36 14.93 -22.18
CA GLY A 401 -0.01 15.84 -21.08
C GLY A 401 -0.02 15.20 -19.69
N GLU A 402 -0.30 13.90 -19.59
CA GLU A 402 -0.21 13.12 -18.35
C GLU A 402 0.90 12.06 -18.41
N TYR A 403 1.26 11.50 -17.24
CA TYR A 403 2.19 10.37 -17.18
C TYR A 403 1.44 9.09 -17.52
N VAL A 404 1.91 8.30 -18.49
CA VAL A 404 1.35 6.97 -18.79
C VAL A 404 2.42 5.91 -18.58
N ARG A 405 2.07 4.81 -17.91
CA ARG A 405 2.93 3.64 -17.70
C ARG A 405 2.33 2.37 -18.29
N LEU A 406 3.20 1.52 -18.82
CA LEU A 406 2.92 0.18 -19.32
C LEU A 406 3.09 -0.84 -18.21
N LEU A 407 2.16 -1.77 -18.11
CA LEU A 407 2.18 -2.90 -17.18
C LEU A 407 2.19 -4.24 -17.92
N GLY A 408 2.99 -5.18 -17.44
CA GLY A 408 2.84 -6.61 -17.73
C GLY A 408 2.12 -7.28 -16.57
N ILE A 409 1.03 -7.99 -16.85
CA ILE A 409 0.17 -8.63 -15.86
C ILE A 409 0.22 -10.14 -16.08
N ASP A 410 0.66 -10.86 -15.07
CA ASP A 410 0.52 -12.31 -15.04
C ASP A 410 -0.90 -12.69 -14.63
N THR A 411 -1.63 -13.32 -15.55
CA THR A 411 -3.02 -13.72 -15.33
C THR A 411 -3.15 -14.93 -14.41
N ALA A 412 -2.10 -15.75 -14.28
CA ALA A 412 -2.10 -16.92 -13.40
C ALA A 412 -1.97 -16.51 -11.94
N SER A 413 -1.00 -15.64 -11.63
CA SER A 413 -0.78 -15.14 -10.26
C SER A 413 -1.56 -13.86 -9.93
N ARG A 414 -2.25 -13.26 -10.92
CA ARG A 414 -2.93 -11.95 -10.81
C ARG A 414 -1.99 -10.84 -10.31
N SER A 415 -0.71 -10.90 -10.67
CA SER A 415 0.32 -9.98 -10.20
C SER A 415 0.92 -9.15 -11.35
N ARG A 416 1.50 -8.01 -11.01
CA ARG A 416 2.25 -7.17 -11.96
C ARG A 416 3.67 -7.71 -12.05
N VAL A 417 4.08 -8.11 -13.25
CA VAL A 417 5.43 -8.65 -13.52
C VAL A 417 6.33 -7.64 -14.22
N PHE A 418 5.74 -6.57 -14.77
CA PHE A 418 6.49 -5.51 -15.43
C PHE A 418 5.80 -4.15 -15.25
N GLU A 419 6.61 -3.10 -15.12
CA GLU A 419 6.16 -1.71 -15.10
C GLU A 419 7.21 -0.81 -15.77
N ALA A 420 6.78 0.09 -16.67
CA ALA A 420 7.63 1.15 -17.20
C ALA A 420 6.84 2.38 -17.62
N LEU A 421 7.37 3.56 -17.32
CA LEU A 421 6.82 4.83 -17.82
C LEU A 421 7.08 4.96 -19.33
N ILE A 422 6.02 5.20 -20.10
CA ILE A 422 6.05 5.29 -21.57
C ILE A 422 5.61 6.67 -22.10
N GLN A 423 4.99 7.52 -21.27
CA GLN A 423 4.65 8.91 -21.58
C GLN A 423 4.87 9.80 -20.36
N ASP A 424 5.34 11.02 -20.58
CA ASP A 424 5.33 12.09 -19.60
C ASP A 424 4.54 13.30 -20.13
N PRO A 425 4.31 14.36 -19.32
CA PRO A 425 3.56 15.53 -19.76
C PRO A 425 4.13 16.29 -20.97
N GLN A 426 5.35 15.99 -21.40
CA GLN A 426 5.99 16.57 -22.58
C GLN A 426 5.81 15.68 -23.83
N GLY A 427 5.26 14.48 -23.67
CA GLY A 427 4.95 13.52 -24.73
C GLY A 427 5.49 12.11 -24.46
N PRO A 428 5.45 11.23 -25.47
CA PRO A 428 5.99 9.87 -25.36
C PRO A 428 7.46 9.86 -24.95
N VAL A 429 7.80 9.05 -23.94
CA VAL A 429 9.17 8.94 -23.45
C VAL A 429 10.00 8.24 -24.53
N GLY A 430 10.91 8.98 -25.17
CA GLY A 430 11.75 8.49 -26.27
C GLY A 430 11.45 9.08 -27.65
N SER A 431 10.45 9.97 -27.78
CA SER A 431 10.31 10.80 -28.98
C SER A 431 11.22 12.02 -28.88
N ALA A 432 12.32 12.03 -29.64
CA ALA A 432 13.23 13.17 -29.68
C ALA A 432 12.56 14.38 -30.36
N LYS A 433 12.21 15.42 -29.58
CA LYS A 433 11.88 16.75 -30.12
C LYS A 433 13.17 17.57 -30.11
N ALA A 434 13.70 17.85 -31.31
CA ALA A 434 14.95 18.57 -31.50
C ALA A 434 14.81 20.05 -31.10
N ALA A 435 15.68 20.53 -30.21
CA ALA A 435 15.97 21.95 -30.04
C ALA A 435 17.41 22.13 -29.53
N ALA A 436 18.09 23.15 -30.06
CA ALA A 436 19.53 23.27 -30.24
C ALA A 436 20.33 23.71 -29.00
N ALA A 437 21.59 23.26 -28.94
CA ALA A 437 22.62 23.71 -28.00
C ALA A 437 23.25 25.06 -28.41
N PRO A 438 23.99 25.72 -27.50
CA PRO A 438 25.44 25.70 -27.70
C PRO A 438 26.31 25.50 -26.44
N VAL A 439 27.50 25.02 -26.79
CA VAL A 439 28.77 24.71 -26.10
C VAL A 439 29.45 25.89 -25.37
N SER A 440 30.14 25.64 -24.24
CA SER A 440 31.62 25.71 -24.13
C SER A 440 32.20 25.70 -22.69
N SER A 441 33.15 24.77 -22.49
CA SER A 441 34.48 24.80 -21.82
C SER A 441 34.76 25.47 -20.45
N ALA A 442 35.45 24.67 -19.61
CA ALA A 442 36.68 24.94 -18.83
C ALA A 442 36.60 25.01 -17.27
N THR A 443 37.52 24.26 -16.66
CA THR A 443 37.78 23.88 -15.25
C THR A 443 38.95 24.70 -14.64
N PRO A 444 39.49 24.44 -13.42
CA PRO A 444 38.95 24.47 -12.05
C PRO A 444 39.83 25.28 -11.03
N SER A 445 39.30 25.54 -9.82
CA SER A 445 40.03 25.53 -8.52
C SER A 445 39.02 25.73 -7.38
N SER A 446 38.57 24.64 -6.73
CA SER A 446 38.95 24.16 -5.39
C SER A 446 38.84 25.19 -4.26
N HIS A 447 37.89 24.97 -3.33
CA HIS A 447 38.16 24.68 -1.91
C HIS A 447 37.06 23.76 -1.36
N SER A 448 37.51 22.83 -0.52
CA SER A 448 36.95 21.57 -0.03
C SER A 448 35.69 21.62 0.84
N TYR A 449 34.82 20.62 0.67
CA TYR A 449 34.35 19.75 1.76
C TYR A 449 34.32 18.29 1.27
N THR A 450 34.86 17.40 2.08
CA THR A 450 35.23 16.00 1.79
C THR A 450 34.05 15.06 1.56
N SER A 451 34.04 14.36 0.43
CA SER A 451 33.29 13.10 0.24
C SER A 451 34.06 12.18 -0.71
N ASN A 452 34.37 10.95 -0.28
CA ASN A 452 35.14 9.93 -0.99
C ASN A 452 34.71 9.76 -2.47
N GLY A 453 35.58 10.17 -3.38
CA GLY A 453 35.63 9.69 -4.76
C GLY A 453 36.74 8.64 -4.85
N SER A 454 36.38 7.42 -5.25
CA SER A 454 37.31 6.30 -5.41
C SER A 454 38.31 6.60 -6.53
N SER A 455 39.61 6.49 -6.25
CA SER A 455 40.66 6.58 -7.26
C SER A 455 40.68 5.32 -8.15
N SER A 456 41.27 5.38 -9.35
CA SER A 456 41.41 4.22 -10.25
C SER A 456 42.13 3.04 -9.57
N SER A 457 43.08 3.31 -8.66
CA SER A 457 43.75 2.29 -7.84
C SER A 457 42.83 1.59 -6.83
N ASP A 458 41.81 2.29 -6.33
CA ASP A 458 40.84 1.72 -5.38
C ASP A 458 39.88 0.77 -6.08
N VAL A 459 39.49 1.08 -7.33
CA VAL A 459 38.63 0.21 -8.14
C VAL A 459 39.35 -1.09 -8.49
N ALA A 460 40.64 -1.02 -8.85
CA ALA A 460 41.46 -2.20 -9.11
C ALA A 460 41.58 -3.11 -7.87
N GLY A 461 41.77 -2.53 -6.68
CA GLY A 461 41.80 -3.27 -5.42
C GLY A 461 40.48 -3.99 -5.11
N GLN A 462 39.36 -3.34 -5.37
CA GLN A 462 38.01 -3.92 -5.16
C GLN A 462 37.71 -5.03 -6.16
N VAL A 463 38.05 -4.85 -7.44
CA VAL A 463 37.96 -5.88 -8.47
C VAL A 463 38.78 -7.11 -8.06
N ARG A 464 40.02 -6.91 -7.60
CA ARG A 464 40.89 -8.00 -7.12
C ARG A 464 40.28 -8.74 -5.92
N GLY A 465 39.72 -8.01 -4.95
CA GLY A 465 39.08 -8.59 -3.77
C GLY A 465 37.88 -9.46 -4.12
N LEU A 466 37.02 -9.00 -5.04
CA LEU A 466 35.85 -9.76 -5.49
C LEU A 466 36.24 -11.00 -6.29
N LEU A 467 37.23 -10.89 -7.18
CA LEU A 467 37.73 -12.03 -7.94
C LEU A 467 38.41 -13.08 -7.06
N ALA A 468 39.18 -12.67 -6.05
CA ALA A 468 39.83 -13.57 -5.10
C ALA A 468 38.83 -14.39 -4.28
N GLN A 469 37.64 -13.85 -4.03
CA GLN A 469 36.52 -14.54 -3.36
C GLN A 469 35.70 -15.43 -4.32
N GLY A 470 36.08 -15.52 -5.60
CA GLY A 470 35.41 -16.33 -6.60
C GLY A 470 34.15 -15.69 -7.21
N TYR A 471 33.92 -14.41 -6.96
CA TYR A 471 32.76 -13.69 -7.49
C TYR A 471 32.96 -13.25 -8.94
N ARG A 472 31.87 -13.16 -9.69
CA ARG A 472 31.84 -12.56 -11.03
C ARG A 472 31.57 -11.08 -10.93
N ILE A 473 32.00 -10.34 -11.94
CA ILE A 473 31.85 -8.88 -11.98
C ILE A 473 30.94 -8.51 -13.16
N SER A 474 29.97 -7.64 -12.92
CA SER A 474 29.22 -6.93 -13.95
C SER A 474 29.21 -5.44 -13.65
N ALA A 475 28.71 -4.65 -14.61
CA ALA A 475 28.53 -3.22 -14.44
C ALA A 475 27.09 -2.83 -14.75
N GLU A 476 26.62 -1.76 -14.12
CA GLU A 476 25.34 -1.15 -14.44
C GLU A 476 25.52 0.36 -14.64
N VAL A 477 24.69 0.92 -15.52
CA VAL A 477 24.77 2.32 -15.93
C VAL A 477 23.45 3.01 -15.65
N ALA A 478 23.52 4.26 -15.23
CA ALA A 478 22.36 5.11 -15.06
C ALA A 478 22.66 6.54 -15.56
N ASP A 479 21.75 7.11 -16.33
CA ASP A 479 21.72 8.56 -16.51
C ASP A 479 21.27 9.25 -15.20
N LYS A 480 21.34 10.59 -15.14
CA LYS A 480 20.99 11.35 -13.92
C LYS A 480 19.57 11.07 -13.42
N ARG A 481 18.60 10.85 -14.33
CA ARG A 481 17.21 10.55 -13.98
C ARG A 481 17.08 9.15 -13.40
N ARG A 482 17.69 8.16 -14.05
CA ARG A 482 17.76 6.75 -13.63
C ARG A 482 18.48 6.59 -12.29
N PHE A 483 19.56 7.33 -12.07
CA PHE A 483 20.30 7.33 -10.81
C PHE A 483 19.45 7.85 -9.64
N GLN A 484 18.67 8.92 -9.87
CA GLN A 484 17.77 9.51 -8.86
C GLN A 484 16.61 8.59 -8.47
N THR A 485 16.13 7.75 -9.41
CA THR A 485 15.06 6.77 -9.17
C THR A 485 15.58 5.37 -8.84
N SER A 486 16.90 5.21 -8.66
CA SER A 486 17.56 3.92 -8.43
C SER A 486 17.26 2.85 -9.51
N SER A 487 16.93 3.29 -10.72
CA SER A 487 16.79 2.44 -11.90
C SER A 487 18.14 2.30 -12.58
N TRP A 488 18.63 1.08 -12.75
CA TRP A 488 19.94 0.83 -13.35
C TRP A 488 19.78 -0.05 -14.58
N GLN A 489 20.52 0.27 -15.64
CA GLN A 489 20.61 -0.57 -16.82
C GLN A 489 21.78 -1.53 -16.64
N SER A 490 21.49 -2.82 -16.50
CA SER A 490 22.54 -3.84 -16.42
C SER A 490 23.23 -4.00 -17.77
N LEU A 491 24.56 -3.96 -17.77
CA LEU A 491 25.37 -4.27 -18.93
C LEU A 491 25.64 -5.78 -19.01
N PRO A 492 26.04 -6.31 -20.18
CA PRO A 492 26.47 -7.69 -20.31
C PRO A 492 27.55 -8.03 -19.27
N ALA A 493 27.49 -9.25 -18.75
CA ALA A 493 28.48 -9.71 -17.77
C ALA A 493 29.89 -9.66 -18.39
N LEU A 494 30.86 -9.16 -17.61
CA LEU A 494 32.24 -9.09 -18.07
C LEU A 494 32.80 -10.52 -18.15
N SER A 495 33.16 -10.94 -19.37
CA SER A 495 33.71 -12.27 -19.65
C SER A 495 35.16 -12.35 -19.19
N GLY A 496 35.38 -12.64 -17.91
CA GLY A 496 36.72 -12.78 -17.35
C GLY A 496 36.71 -13.25 -15.89
N ARG A 497 37.74 -13.98 -15.47
CA ARG A 497 37.98 -14.37 -14.06
C ARG A 497 39.30 -13.81 -13.51
N SER A 498 40.00 -12.98 -14.29
CA SER A 498 41.28 -12.40 -13.93
C SER A 498 41.23 -10.88 -14.03
N GLU A 499 42.01 -10.21 -13.19
CA GLU A 499 42.14 -8.74 -13.20
C GLU A 499 42.55 -8.22 -14.59
N ALA A 500 43.45 -8.94 -15.26
CA ALA A 500 43.94 -8.62 -16.61
C ALA A 500 42.86 -8.65 -17.70
N THR A 501 41.74 -9.33 -17.49
CA THR A 501 40.62 -9.38 -18.45
C THR A 501 39.47 -8.45 -18.06
N VAL A 502 39.22 -8.30 -16.75
CA VAL A 502 38.10 -7.51 -16.24
C VAL A 502 38.40 -6.01 -16.27
N LEU A 503 39.61 -5.57 -15.90
CA LEU A 503 39.93 -4.14 -15.84
C LEU A 503 39.86 -3.44 -17.20
N PRO A 504 40.44 -3.98 -18.29
CA PRO A 504 40.34 -3.33 -19.60
C PRO A 504 38.89 -3.23 -20.11
N ALA A 505 38.07 -4.24 -19.82
CA ALA A 505 36.67 -4.23 -20.21
C ALA A 505 35.84 -3.23 -19.39
N LEU A 506 36.14 -3.09 -18.09
CA LEU A 506 35.54 -2.08 -17.23
C LEU A 506 35.94 -0.67 -17.68
N GLU A 507 37.19 -0.45 -18.06
CA GLU A 507 37.67 0.83 -18.55
C GLU A 507 37.01 1.21 -19.88
N SER A 508 36.79 0.24 -20.78
CA SER A 508 35.98 0.43 -22.00
C SER A 508 34.56 0.90 -21.67
N ILE A 509 33.90 0.29 -20.68
CA ILE A 509 32.55 0.66 -20.24
C ILE A 509 32.52 2.09 -19.67
N LEU A 510 33.52 2.45 -18.87
CA LEU A 510 33.64 3.78 -18.28
C LEU A 510 33.77 4.86 -19.36
N GLN A 511 34.60 4.60 -20.38
CA GLN A 511 34.77 5.51 -21.51
C GLN A 511 33.51 5.60 -22.39
N GLU A 512 32.88 4.46 -22.71
CA GLU A 512 31.65 4.41 -23.51
C GLU A 512 30.48 5.16 -22.85
N HIS A 513 30.44 5.15 -21.51
CA HIS A 513 29.38 5.80 -20.73
C HIS A 513 29.84 7.04 -19.98
N LYS A 514 30.84 7.74 -20.52
CA LYS A 514 31.30 9.03 -19.98
C LYS A 514 30.14 10.00 -19.81
N GLY A 515 30.03 10.63 -18.64
CA GLY A 515 28.91 11.50 -18.29
C GLY A 515 27.67 10.78 -17.74
N LYS A 516 27.73 9.46 -17.51
CA LYS A 516 26.72 8.67 -16.80
C LYS A 516 27.27 8.12 -15.49
N TYR A 517 26.37 7.77 -14.57
CA TYR A 517 26.71 7.02 -13.37
C TYR A 517 26.98 5.57 -13.76
N VAL A 518 28.12 5.01 -13.34
CA VAL A 518 28.46 3.60 -13.55
C VAL A 518 28.78 2.97 -12.21
N ARG A 519 28.16 1.83 -11.93
CA ARG A 519 28.46 1.03 -10.74
C ARG A 519 28.91 -0.38 -11.09
N LEU A 520 29.82 -0.90 -10.31
CA LEU A 520 30.29 -2.28 -10.34
C LEU A 520 29.38 -3.15 -9.47
N ILE A 521 29.06 -4.34 -9.94
CA ILE A 521 28.29 -5.35 -9.21
C ILE A 521 29.11 -6.63 -9.07
N GLY A 522 29.28 -7.09 -7.84
CA GLY A 522 29.80 -8.43 -7.53
C GLY A 522 28.66 -9.43 -7.49
N ILE A 523 28.81 -10.56 -8.18
CA ILE A 523 27.81 -11.63 -8.27
C ILE A 523 28.41 -12.93 -7.76
N ASP A 524 27.77 -13.53 -6.77
CA ASP A 524 28.09 -14.89 -6.32
C ASP A 524 27.52 -15.91 -7.32
N PRO A 525 28.36 -16.64 -8.06
CA PRO A 525 27.88 -17.60 -9.07
C PRO A 525 27.22 -18.83 -8.44
N ALA A 526 27.53 -19.18 -7.18
CA ALA A 526 26.95 -20.33 -6.49
C ALA A 526 25.57 -19.97 -5.91
N ALA A 527 25.47 -18.82 -5.23
CA ALA A 527 24.23 -18.36 -4.61
C ALA A 527 23.31 -17.56 -5.55
N ARG A 528 23.76 -17.25 -6.78
CA ARG A 528 23.04 -16.44 -7.79
C ARG A 528 22.51 -15.10 -7.24
N ARG A 529 23.26 -14.47 -6.34
CA ARG A 529 22.90 -13.20 -5.68
C ARG A 529 23.98 -12.14 -5.84
N ARG A 530 23.60 -10.88 -5.68
CA ARG A 530 24.53 -9.76 -5.62
C ARG A 530 25.22 -9.74 -4.25
N VAL A 531 26.52 -9.50 -4.24
CA VAL A 531 27.35 -9.47 -3.02
C VAL A 531 28.09 -8.15 -2.84
N ALA A 532 28.16 -7.32 -3.89
CA ALA A 532 28.71 -5.97 -3.80
C ALA A 532 28.03 -5.05 -4.83
N GLU A 533 27.79 -3.80 -4.47
CA GLU A 533 27.37 -2.74 -5.39
C GLU A 533 28.20 -1.49 -5.10
N LEU A 534 28.99 -1.03 -6.08
CA LEU A 534 29.93 0.06 -5.84
C LEU A 534 29.94 1.08 -6.98
N LEU A 535 29.67 2.34 -6.66
CA LEU A 535 29.66 3.41 -7.65
C LEU A 535 31.09 3.80 -8.03
N ILE A 536 31.46 3.54 -9.29
CA ILE A 536 32.81 3.74 -9.83
C ILE A 536 32.91 4.94 -10.79
N GLN A 537 31.79 5.47 -11.28
CA GLN A 537 31.75 6.68 -12.10
C GLN A 537 30.55 7.56 -11.76
N LYS A 538 30.76 8.87 -11.79
CA LYS A 538 29.73 9.91 -11.73
C LYS A 538 29.91 10.82 -12.96
N PRO A 539 28.81 11.44 -13.47
CA PRO A 539 28.84 12.37 -14.60
C PRO A 539 29.78 13.56 -14.42
#